data_AF-A0A5B9MAT1-F1
#
_entry.id   AF-A0A5B9MAT1-F1
#
_cell.length_a   1.000
_cell.length_b   1.000
_cell.length_c   1.000
_cell.angle_alpha   90.00
_cell.angle_beta   90.00
_cell.angle_gamma   90.00
#
_symmetry.space_group_name_H-M   'P 1'
#
loop_
_entity.id
_entity.type
_entity.pdbx_description
1 polymer ?
#
loop_
_entity_poly.entity_id
_entity_poly.type
_entity_poly.pdbx_seq_one_letter_code
_entity_poly.pdbx_strand_id
1 'polypeptide(L)'
;MKAIISAMITCAVIFGLSAGATQFLLKKPPVDLESTEADVSGEESTGLLAEDMVDGGGDAVPVSFRPDNNVSVEAVLQMSDSIKRMEQELAEREERVKRDEMRVKLIFDDLTTEQDELRAFSEGIDTKLDLLSRMTEELKSTLANVEQQKAELEKLSKKAETKKGTTVSSVDSQADEVKGWFEGLQPEQAADYLREFSNNGKMGLAASLLQKMPDRQKSKILGAMNDPILVNQLIETLTKDKRN
;
A
#
# COMPACT_ATOMS: atom_id res chain seq x y z
N MET A 1 -4.24 17.03 8.79
CA MET A 1 -5.17 16.64 9.89
C MET A 1 -6.38 15.86 9.42
N LYS A 2 -7.13 16.31 8.39
CA LYS A 2 -8.34 15.60 7.91
C LYS A 2 -8.09 14.15 7.44
N ALA A 3 -6.96 13.90 6.77
CA ALA A 3 -6.58 12.56 6.29
C ALA A 3 -6.20 11.57 7.41
N ILE A 4 -5.67 12.06 8.53
CA ILE A 4 -5.33 11.20 9.69
C ILE A 4 -6.61 10.80 10.43
N ILE A 5 -7.55 11.73 10.54
CA ILE A 5 -8.87 11.49 11.15
C ILE A 5 -9.67 10.50 10.30
N SER A 6 -9.66 10.64 8.97
CA SER A 6 -10.35 9.68 8.10
C SER A 6 -9.74 8.28 8.18
N ALA A 7 -8.40 8.18 8.24
CA ALA A 7 -7.71 6.90 8.38
C ALA A 7 -8.03 6.19 9.71
N MET A 8 -8.06 6.92 10.83
CA MET A 8 -8.45 6.35 12.12
C MET A 8 -9.91 5.86 12.14
N ILE A 9 -10.83 6.60 11.52
CA ILE A 9 -12.24 6.21 11.45
C ILE A 9 -12.40 4.92 10.61
N THR A 10 -11.71 4.81 9.48
CA THR A 10 -11.74 3.58 8.68
C THR A 10 -11.15 2.38 9.42
N CYS A 11 -10.05 2.56 10.15
CA CYS A 11 -9.48 1.48 10.98
C CYS A 11 -10.45 1.05 12.10
N ALA A 12 -11.12 2.01 12.76
CA ALA A 12 -12.10 1.70 13.80
C ALA A 12 -13.31 0.95 13.25
N VAL A 13 -13.79 1.28 12.04
CA VAL A 13 -14.91 0.59 11.39
C VAL A 13 -14.54 -0.83 10.99
N ILE A 14 -13.37 -1.03 10.36
CA ILE A 14 -12.91 -2.36 9.94
C ILE A 14 -12.69 -3.27 11.17
N PHE A 15 -12.06 -2.74 12.21
CA PHE A 15 -11.81 -3.50 13.43
C PHE A 15 -13.11 -3.79 14.21
N GLY A 16 -14.05 -2.84 14.24
CA GLY A 16 -15.36 -3.03 14.88
C GLY A 16 -16.23 -4.07 14.17
N LEU A 17 -16.25 -4.07 12.84
CA LEU A 17 -16.96 -5.08 12.06
C LEU A 17 -16.33 -6.47 12.21
N SER A 18 -14.99 -6.55 12.23
CA SER A 18 -14.27 -7.82 12.45
C SER A 18 -14.52 -8.38 13.84
N ALA A 19 -14.45 -7.56 14.89
CA ALA A 19 -14.72 -8.00 16.26
C ALA A 19 -16.19 -8.41 16.48
N GLY A 20 -17.12 -7.71 15.81
CA GLY A 20 -18.55 -8.05 15.84
C GLY A 20 -18.87 -9.39 15.18
N ALA A 21 -18.25 -9.69 14.03
CA ALA A 21 -18.42 -10.97 13.35
C ALA A 21 -17.88 -12.15 14.17
N THR A 22 -16.70 -11.97 14.79
CA THR A 22 -16.08 -12.98 15.65
C THR A 22 -16.95 -13.29 16.88
N GLN A 23 -17.46 -12.26 17.58
CA GLN A 23 -18.37 -12.44 18.73
C GLN A 23 -19.72 -13.06 18.34
N PHE A 24 -20.21 -12.83 17.11
CA PHE A 24 -21.46 -13.40 16.62
C PHE A 24 -21.32 -14.89 16.28
N LEU A 25 -20.16 -15.33 15.78
CA LEU A 25 -19.86 -16.74 15.54
C LEU A 25 -19.64 -17.51 16.84
N LEU A 26 -18.98 -16.90 17.84
CA LEU A 26 -18.74 -17.50 19.15
C LEU A 26 -19.99 -17.65 20.04
N LYS A 27 -21.11 -16.96 19.71
CA LYS A 27 -22.39 -17.09 20.45
C LYS A 27 -23.34 -18.16 19.91
N LYS A 28 -23.01 -18.84 18.80
CA LYS A 28 -23.79 -19.99 18.35
C LYS A 28 -23.40 -21.22 19.19
N PRO A 29 -24.36 -21.98 19.75
CA PRO A 29 -24.04 -23.23 20.41
C PRO A 29 -23.44 -24.23 19.40
N PRO A 30 -22.55 -25.13 19.84
CA PRO A 30 -21.79 -25.99 18.95
C PRO A 30 -22.74 -26.95 18.22
N VAL A 31 -22.71 -26.91 16.90
CA VAL A 31 -23.01 -28.09 16.09
C VAL A 31 -21.69 -28.85 16.02
N ASP A 32 -21.75 -30.11 16.44
CA ASP A 32 -20.62 -31.05 16.54
C ASP A 32 -19.70 -30.95 15.32
N LEU A 33 -18.51 -30.40 15.54
CA LEU A 33 -17.37 -30.60 14.68
C LEU A 33 -16.27 -31.15 15.58
N GLU A 34 -16.07 -32.46 15.45
CA GLU A 34 -15.00 -33.19 16.08
C GLU A 34 -13.67 -32.46 15.85
N SER A 35 -13.04 -32.17 16.98
CA SER A 35 -11.68 -31.71 17.13
C SER A 35 -10.71 -32.70 16.48
N THR A 36 -9.91 -32.23 15.54
CA THR A 36 -8.59 -32.80 15.29
C THR A 36 -7.61 -31.64 15.22
N GLU A 37 -7.15 -31.20 16.39
CA GLU A 37 -5.87 -30.51 16.52
C GLU A 37 -4.74 -31.54 16.47
N ALA A 38 -3.65 -31.10 15.87
CA ALA A 38 -2.43 -31.82 15.56
C ALA A 38 -1.62 -32.24 16.80
N ASP A 39 -0.80 -33.28 16.63
CA ASP A 39 0.50 -33.31 17.30
C ASP A 39 1.59 -33.91 16.39
N VAL A 40 2.78 -33.32 16.51
CA VAL A 40 3.96 -33.50 15.69
C VAL A 40 4.99 -34.29 16.50
N SER A 41 5.53 -35.38 15.96
CA SER A 41 6.94 -35.75 16.16
C SER A 41 7.29 -36.97 15.32
N GLY A 42 8.37 -36.84 14.54
CA GLY A 42 9.00 -37.96 13.87
C GLY A 42 9.94 -38.70 14.81
N GLU A 43 10.19 -39.97 14.51
CA GLU A 43 11.52 -40.59 14.62
C GLU A 43 11.56 -41.89 13.81
N GLU A 44 12.69 -42.08 13.16
CA GLU A 44 13.04 -43.22 12.31
C GLU A 44 13.13 -44.51 13.13
N SER A 45 12.72 -45.64 12.54
CA SER A 45 13.38 -46.92 12.83
C SER A 45 13.30 -47.84 11.62
N THR A 46 14.45 -47.93 10.95
CA THR A 46 14.78 -48.91 9.92
C THR A 46 14.95 -50.30 10.52
N GLY A 47 14.41 -51.31 9.83
CA GLY A 47 15.05 -52.63 9.71
C GLY A 47 14.46 -53.74 10.58
N LEU A 48 13.86 -54.74 9.92
CA LEU A 48 14.49 -56.06 9.79
C LEU A 48 13.73 -56.90 8.76
N LEU A 49 14.49 -57.38 7.77
CA LEU A 49 14.15 -58.43 6.83
C LEU A 49 14.17 -59.81 7.51
N ALA A 50 13.33 -60.70 6.98
CA ALA A 50 13.54 -62.15 6.71
C ALA A 50 12.25 -62.92 7.06
N GLU A 51 11.48 -63.28 6.03
CA GLU A 51 11.40 -64.64 5.47
C GLU A 51 10.52 -65.58 6.31
N ASP A 52 9.35 -65.97 5.81
CA ASP A 52 9.20 -67.28 5.17
C ASP A 52 7.85 -67.40 4.43
N MET A 53 7.84 -68.33 3.48
CA MET A 53 6.86 -68.72 2.45
C MET A 53 5.43 -68.97 2.99
N VAL A 54 4.34 -68.97 2.19
CA VAL A 54 4.00 -69.97 1.17
C VAL A 54 2.79 -69.50 0.32
N ASP A 55 2.94 -69.80 -0.96
CA ASP A 55 2.05 -69.82 -2.12
C ASP A 55 0.58 -70.26 -1.90
N GLY A 56 -0.31 -69.80 -2.77
CA GLY A 56 -1.72 -70.20 -2.77
C GLY A 56 -2.60 -69.46 -3.77
N GLY A 57 -2.16 -69.35 -5.02
CA GLY A 57 -3.05 -68.99 -6.13
C GLY A 57 -4.19 -70.00 -6.28
N GLY A 58 -5.43 -69.54 -6.13
CA GLY A 58 -6.63 -70.36 -6.24
C GLY A 58 -7.73 -69.59 -6.96
N ASP A 59 -7.75 -69.78 -8.28
CA ASP A 59 -8.80 -69.37 -9.23
C ASP A 59 -10.18 -69.84 -8.73
N ALA A 60 -11.02 -68.90 -8.30
CA ALA A 60 -12.37 -69.19 -7.81
C ALA A 60 -13.30 -69.47 -8.99
N VAL A 61 -13.31 -70.72 -9.46
CA VAL A 61 -14.30 -71.19 -10.44
C VAL A 61 -15.72 -71.16 -9.85
N PRO A 62 -16.74 -70.81 -10.65
CA PRO A 62 -18.11 -70.70 -10.18
C PRO A 62 -18.67 -72.09 -9.81
N VAL A 63 -19.18 -72.19 -8.58
CA VAL A 63 -19.88 -73.37 -8.06
C VAL A 63 -21.16 -73.59 -8.89
N SER A 64 -21.15 -74.60 -9.76
CA SER A 64 -22.36 -75.03 -10.46
C SER A 64 -23.29 -75.77 -9.49
N PHE A 65 -24.45 -75.19 -9.18
CA PHE A 65 -25.52 -75.89 -8.48
C PHE A 65 -26.10 -76.99 -9.38
N ARG A 66 -25.94 -78.26 -8.99
CA ARG A 66 -26.77 -79.36 -9.51
C ARG A 66 -27.90 -79.62 -8.52
N PRO A 67 -29.18 -79.39 -8.87
CA PRO A 67 -30.28 -79.74 -7.99
C PRO A 67 -30.52 -81.25 -8.04
N ASP A 68 -29.97 -81.98 -7.07
CA ASP A 68 -30.14 -83.44 -6.94
C ASP A 68 -31.48 -83.87 -6.29
N ASN A 69 -32.48 -82.99 -6.25
CA ASN A 69 -33.83 -83.34 -5.82
C ASN A 69 -34.84 -82.55 -6.64
N ASN A 70 -35.95 -83.19 -6.98
CA ASN A 70 -37.09 -82.61 -7.70
C ASN A 70 -37.49 -81.30 -7.03
N VAL A 71 -36.96 -80.18 -7.52
CA VAL A 71 -37.32 -78.85 -7.04
C VAL A 71 -38.81 -78.72 -7.33
N SER A 72 -39.63 -78.62 -6.28
CA SER A 72 -41.06 -78.44 -6.48
C SER A 72 -41.25 -77.18 -7.33
N VAL A 73 -42.19 -77.20 -8.26
CA VAL A 73 -42.50 -76.04 -9.12
C VAL A 73 -42.74 -74.78 -8.28
N GLU A 74 -43.26 -74.96 -7.07
CA GLU A 74 -43.41 -73.92 -6.04
C GLU A 74 -42.07 -73.35 -5.53
N ALA A 75 -41.05 -74.18 -5.27
CA ALA A 75 -39.72 -73.70 -4.89
C ALA A 75 -39.00 -72.96 -6.04
N VAL A 76 -39.23 -73.37 -7.29
CA VAL A 76 -38.74 -72.63 -8.47
C VAL A 76 -39.43 -71.27 -8.57
N LEU A 77 -40.74 -71.20 -8.34
CA LEU A 77 -41.49 -69.94 -8.34
C LEU A 77 -41.05 -69.01 -7.19
N GLN A 78 -40.88 -69.54 -5.98
CA GLN A 78 -40.37 -68.79 -4.83
C GLN A 78 -38.95 -68.25 -5.07
N MET A 79 -38.10 -69.02 -5.76
CA MET A 79 -36.77 -68.57 -6.16
C MET A 79 -36.84 -67.53 -7.29
N SER A 80 -37.79 -67.64 -8.21
CA SER A 80 -38.00 -66.62 -9.25
C SER A 80 -38.48 -65.28 -8.68
N ASP A 81 -39.34 -65.33 -7.64
CA ASP A 81 -39.80 -64.15 -6.93
C ASP A 81 -38.68 -63.53 -6.07
N SER A 82 -37.80 -64.36 -5.49
CA SER A 82 -36.63 -63.85 -4.76
C SER A 82 -35.60 -63.22 -5.70
N ILE A 83 -35.37 -63.81 -6.88
CA ILE A 83 -34.50 -63.23 -7.92
C ILE A 83 -35.05 -61.89 -8.40
N LYS A 84 -36.36 -61.79 -8.70
CA LYS A 84 -36.99 -60.51 -9.07
C LYS A 84 -36.86 -59.45 -7.99
N ARG A 85 -36.99 -59.85 -6.72
CA ARG A 85 -36.81 -58.94 -5.58
C ARG A 85 -35.35 -58.47 -5.45
N MET A 86 -34.39 -59.37 -5.64
CA MET A 86 -32.96 -59.02 -5.65
C MET A 86 -32.59 -58.13 -6.84
N GLU A 87 -33.16 -58.36 -8.02
CA GLU A 87 -32.96 -57.52 -9.20
C GLU A 87 -33.51 -56.11 -8.97
N GLN A 88 -34.69 -55.99 -8.37
CA GLN A 88 -35.25 -54.70 -7.99
C GLN A 88 -34.38 -53.98 -6.95
N GLU A 89 -33.88 -54.70 -5.93
CA GLU A 89 -32.98 -54.13 -4.93
C GLU A 89 -31.64 -53.69 -5.54
N LEU A 90 -31.08 -54.45 -6.47
CA LEU A 90 -29.87 -54.08 -7.20
C LEU A 90 -30.09 -52.83 -8.05
N ALA A 91 -31.21 -52.74 -8.78
CA ALA A 91 -31.56 -51.56 -9.56
C ALA A 91 -31.67 -50.30 -8.68
N GLU A 92 -32.29 -50.41 -7.51
CA GLU A 92 -32.37 -49.31 -6.53
C GLU A 92 -30.99 -48.92 -5.98
N ARG A 93 -30.11 -49.89 -5.73
CA ARG A 93 -28.72 -49.61 -5.28
C ARG A 93 -27.90 -48.93 -6.38
N GLU A 94 -28.00 -49.39 -7.63
CA GLU A 94 -27.33 -48.76 -8.76
C GLU A 94 -27.80 -47.31 -8.97
N GLU A 95 -29.10 -47.05 -8.83
CA GLU A 95 -29.62 -45.68 -8.93
C GLU A 95 -29.11 -44.79 -7.79
N ARG A 96 -28.98 -45.33 -6.56
CA ARG A 96 -28.36 -44.60 -5.44
C ARG A 96 -26.89 -44.30 -5.73
N VAL A 97 -26.13 -45.29 -6.17
CA VAL A 97 -24.70 -45.12 -6.51
C VAL A 97 -24.54 -44.07 -7.61
N LYS A 98 -25.35 -44.10 -8.68
CA LYS A 98 -25.32 -43.08 -9.74
C LYS A 98 -25.61 -41.67 -9.22
N ARG A 99 -26.54 -41.52 -8.27
CA ARG A 99 -26.83 -40.23 -7.64
C ARG A 99 -25.66 -39.75 -6.78
N ASP A 100 -25.04 -40.66 -6.03
CA ASP A 100 -23.89 -40.34 -5.20
C ASP A 100 -22.66 -39.99 -6.07
N GLU A 101 -22.42 -40.70 -7.17
CA GLU A 101 -21.39 -40.38 -8.16
C GLU A 101 -21.59 -38.98 -8.76
N MET A 102 -22.83 -38.63 -9.13
CA MET A 102 -23.14 -37.29 -9.63
C MET A 102 -22.90 -36.23 -8.56
N ARG A 103 -23.29 -36.49 -7.31
CA ARG A 103 -23.05 -35.57 -6.18
C ARG A 103 -21.55 -35.38 -5.93
N VAL A 104 -20.78 -36.46 -5.92
CA VAL A 104 -19.33 -36.42 -5.74
C VAL A 104 -18.68 -35.65 -6.88
N LYS A 105 -19.11 -35.86 -8.12
CA LYS A 105 -18.63 -35.09 -9.27
C LYS A 105 -18.87 -33.59 -9.12
N LEU A 106 -20.08 -33.20 -8.70
CA LEU A 106 -20.39 -31.78 -8.45
C LEU A 106 -19.50 -31.18 -7.36
N ILE A 107 -19.22 -31.94 -6.29
CA ILE A 107 -18.30 -31.50 -5.22
C ILE A 107 -16.87 -31.36 -5.75
N PHE A 108 -16.40 -32.27 -6.61
CA PHE A 108 -15.07 -32.13 -7.23
C PHE A 108 -14.99 -30.91 -8.13
N ASP A 109 -16.00 -30.67 -8.96
CA ASP A 109 -16.04 -29.49 -9.84
C ASP A 109 -16.00 -28.19 -8.99
N ASP A 110 -16.74 -28.14 -7.88
CA ASP A 110 -16.74 -27.03 -6.93
C ASP A 110 -15.35 -26.84 -6.28
N LEU A 111 -14.77 -27.93 -5.74
CA LEU A 111 -13.42 -27.91 -5.16
C LEU A 111 -12.35 -27.44 -6.15
N THR A 112 -12.43 -27.85 -7.42
CA THR A 112 -11.49 -27.39 -8.44
C THR A 112 -11.63 -25.90 -8.73
N THR A 113 -12.88 -25.40 -8.76
CA THR A 113 -13.16 -23.98 -8.94
C THR A 113 -12.63 -23.18 -7.76
N GLU A 114 -12.88 -23.62 -6.53
CA GLU A 114 -12.34 -23.00 -5.31
C GLU A 114 -10.80 -23.02 -5.29
N GLN A 115 -10.16 -24.11 -5.72
CA GLN A 115 -8.70 -24.19 -5.82
C GLN A 115 -8.13 -23.19 -6.83
N ASP A 116 -8.78 -23.03 -7.98
CA ASP A 116 -8.37 -22.06 -8.99
C ASP A 116 -8.55 -20.62 -8.50
N GLU A 117 -9.65 -20.34 -7.79
CA GLU A 117 -9.89 -19.04 -7.15
C GLU A 117 -8.85 -18.74 -6.06
N LEU A 118 -8.52 -19.71 -5.21
CA LEU A 118 -7.48 -19.58 -4.20
C LEU A 118 -6.10 -19.34 -4.81
N ARG A 119 -5.79 -20.02 -5.92
CA ARG A 119 -4.54 -19.82 -6.65
C ARG A 119 -4.47 -18.41 -7.23
N ALA A 120 -5.54 -17.95 -7.89
CA ALA A 120 -5.62 -16.59 -8.40
C ALA A 120 -5.50 -15.54 -7.27
N PHE A 121 -6.08 -15.84 -6.10
CA PHE A 121 -5.95 -15.00 -4.91
C PHE A 121 -4.50 -14.97 -4.38
N SER A 122 -3.81 -16.11 -4.34
CA SER A 122 -2.40 -16.22 -3.97
C SER A 122 -1.51 -15.40 -4.90
N GLU A 123 -1.68 -15.55 -6.22
CA GLU A 123 -0.96 -14.76 -7.21
C GLU A 123 -1.27 -13.25 -7.06
N GLY A 124 -2.52 -12.92 -6.72
CA GLY A 124 -2.94 -11.57 -6.36
C GLY A 124 -2.30 -11.02 -5.08
N ILE A 125 -1.95 -11.88 -4.11
CA ILE A 125 -1.21 -11.48 -2.91
C ILE A 125 0.27 -11.25 -3.26
N ASP A 126 0.90 -12.15 -4.02
CA ASP A 126 2.31 -12.04 -4.38
C ASP A 126 2.57 -10.75 -5.18
N THR A 127 1.69 -10.43 -6.13
CA THR A 127 1.77 -9.16 -6.87
C THR A 127 1.62 -7.92 -5.98
N LYS A 128 0.75 -7.98 -4.95
CA LYS A 128 0.61 -6.89 -3.97
C LYS A 128 1.84 -6.80 -3.06
N LEU A 129 2.44 -7.92 -2.66
CA LEU A 129 3.67 -7.95 -1.88
C LEU A 129 4.84 -7.37 -2.68
N ASP A 130 4.96 -7.72 -3.96
CA ASP A 130 5.95 -7.14 -4.87
C ASP A 130 5.77 -5.63 -5.02
N LEU A 131 4.52 -5.17 -5.16
CA LEU A 131 4.21 -3.73 -5.20
C LEU A 131 4.62 -3.04 -3.90
N LEU A 132 4.25 -3.61 -2.75
CA LEU A 132 4.62 -3.06 -1.43
C LEU A 132 6.14 -3.04 -1.24
N SER A 133 6.84 -4.07 -1.70
CA SER A 133 8.31 -4.15 -1.68
C SER A 133 8.93 -3.01 -2.51
N ARG A 134 8.43 -2.79 -3.74
CA ARG A 134 8.86 -1.67 -4.59
C ARG A 134 8.56 -0.30 -3.96
N MET A 135 7.37 -0.12 -3.39
CA MET A 135 7.01 1.13 -2.69
C MET A 135 7.90 1.35 -1.47
N THR A 136 8.26 0.29 -0.75
CA THR A 136 9.16 0.37 0.40
C THR A 136 10.56 0.80 -0.05
N GLU A 137 11.04 0.27 -1.17
CA GLU A 137 12.34 0.65 -1.73
C GLU A 137 12.32 2.10 -2.26
N GLU A 138 11.24 2.52 -2.90
CA GLU A 138 11.03 3.90 -3.30
C GLU A 138 11.01 4.84 -2.08
N LEU A 139 10.32 4.48 -0.99
CA LEU A 139 10.33 5.24 0.26
C LEU A 139 11.74 5.33 0.87
N LYS A 140 12.53 4.26 0.84
CA LYS A 140 13.93 4.31 1.30
C LYS A 140 14.77 5.26 0.43
N SER A 141 14.61 5.19 -0.89
CA SER A 141 15.36 6.07 -1.82
C SER A 141 14.97 7.54 -1.67
N THR A 142 13.68 7.84 -1.48
CA THR A 142 13.20 9.20 -1.23
C THR A 142 13.68 9.71 0.11
N LEU A 143 13.69 8.88 1.16
CA LEU A 143 14.27 9.24 2.46
C LEU A 143 15.76 9.54 2.33
N ALA A 144 16.52 8.71 1.63
CA ALA A 144 17.94 8.96 1.36
C ALA A 144 18.18 10.26 0.59
N ASN A 145 17.37 10.55 -0.43
CA ASN A 145 17.43 11.81 -1.19
C ASN A 145 17.09 13.02 -0.31
N VAL A 146 16.09 12.91 0.57
CA VAL A 146 15.74 13.98 1.52
C VAL A 146 16.88 14.22 2.51
N GLU A 147 17.51 13.16 3.03
CA GLU A 147 18.67 13.28 3.92
C GLU A 147 19.85 13.95 3.19
N GLN A 148 20.09 13.61 1.93
CA GLN A 148 21.11 14.26 1.10
C GLN A 148 20.78 15.75 0.87
N GLN A 149 19.53 16.08 0.51
CA GLN A 149 19.09 17.47 0.34
C GLN A 149 19.21 18.26 1.63
N LYS A 150 18.91 17.65 2.79
CA LYS A 150 19.11 18.26 4.10
C LYS A 150 20.58 18.53 4.36
N ALA A 151 21.47 17.58 4.08
CA ALA A 151 22.91 17.77 4.21
C ALA A 151 23.46 18.85 3.26
N GLU A 152 22.94 18.94 2.05
CA GLU A 152 23.27 20.01 1.09
C GLU A 152 22.74 21.37 1.56
N LEU A 153 21.52 21.43 2.07
CA LEU A 153 20.93 22.63 2.67
C LEU A 153 21.71 23.08 3.90
N GLU A 154 22.18 22.17 4.75
CA GLU A 154 23.05 22.51 5.89
C GLU A 154 24.42 23.03 5.42
N LYS A 155 24.99 22.47 4.34
CA LYS A 155 26.22 23.00 3.76
C LYS A 155 26.00 24.40 3.16
N LEU A 156 24.88 24.60 2.47
CA LEU A 156 24.51 25.89 1.88
C LEU A 156 24.16 26.91 2.97
N SER A 157 23.48 26.51 4.04
CA SER A 157 23.17 27.39 5.17
C SER A 157 24.45 27.80 5.90
N LYS A 158 25.38 26.87 6.17
CA LYS A 158 26.69 27.20 6.75
C LYS A 158 27.49 28.16 5.86
N LYS A 159 27.47 27.96 4.54
CA LYS A 159 28.07 28.87 3.55
C LYS A 159 27.36 30.24 3.49
N ALA A 160 26.05 30.25 3.68
CA ALA A 160 25.23 31.46 3.70
C ALA A 160 25.40 32.24 5.02
N GLU A 161 25.57 31.57 6.16
CA GLU A 161 25.89 32.18 7.45
C GLU A 161 27.29 32.79 7.47
N THR A 162 28.28 32.09 6.89
CA THR A 162 29.62 32.68 6.67
C THR A 162 29.57 33.87 5.71
N LYS A 163 28.72 33.84 4.67
CA LYS A 163 28.47 35.02 3.82
C LYS A 163 27.68 36.13 4.52
N LYS A 164 26.76 35.82 5.44
CA LYS A 164 25.93 36.81 6.15
C LYS A 164 26.76 37.73 7.05
N GLY A 165 27.82 37.20 7.66
CA GLY A 165 28.82 38.00 8.38
C GLY A 165 29.60 38.97 7.48
N THR A 166 29.64 38.73 6.17
CA THR A 166 30.33 39.58 5.17
C THR A 166 29.37 40.44 4.33
N THR A 167 28.06 40.15 4.28
CA THR A 167 27.12 40.91 3.43
C THR A 167 26.56 42.18 4.05
N VAL A 168 26.55 42.32 5.38
CA VAL A 168 26.12 43.60 5.99
C VAL A 168 27.08 44.73 5.58
N SER A 169 28.38 44.44 5.44
CA SER A 169 29.35 45.39 4.87
C SER A 169 29.25 45.54 3.34
N SER A 170 28.71 44.54 2.63
CA SER A 170 28.62 44.54 1.15
C SER A 170 27.45 45.35 0.59
N VAL A 171 26.30 45.41 1.29
CA VAL A 171 25.14 46.19 0.80
C VAL A 171 25.40 47.67 0.96
N ASP A 172 26.02 48.08 2.07
CA ASP A 172 26.44 49.47 2.26
C ASP A 172 27.53 49.89 1.28
N SER A 173 28.53 49.03 1.00
CA SER A 173 29.58 49.34 0.03
C SER A 173 29.05 49.42 -1.41
N GLN A 174 28.13 48.54 -1.81
CA GLN A 174 27.46 48.65 -3.12
C GLN A 174 26.57 49.91 -3.20
N ALA A 175 25.90 50.29 -2.11
CA ALA A 175 25.14 51.54 -2.08
C ALA A 175 26.05 52.77 -2.21
N ASP A 176 27.28 52.73 -1.69
CA ASP A 176 28.28 53.80 -1.85
C ASP A 176 28.80 53.89 -3.28
N GLU A 177 29.08 52.76 -3.94
CA GLU A 177 29.51 52.72 -5.34
C GLU A 177 28.41 53.25 -6.28
N VAL A 178 27.15 52.88 -6.03
CA VAL A 178 26.01 53.26 -6.85
C VAL A 178 25.57 54.70 -6.60
N LYS A 179 25.84 55.26 -5.41
CA LYS A 179 25.53 56.66 -5.08
C LYS A 179 26.12 57.65 -6.07
N GLY A 180 27.41 57.49 -6.42
CA GLY A 180 28.10 58.40 -7.34
C GLY A 180 27.50 58.41 -8.76
N TRP A 181 26.91 57.30 -9.19
CA TRP A 181 26.24 57.21 -10.49
C TRP A 181 24.89 57.94 -10.48
N PHE A 182 24.14 57.88 -9.37
CA PHE A 182 22.86 58.56 -9.23
C PHE A 182 22.98 60.08 -9.02
N GLU A 183 24.09 60.57 -8.47
CA GLU A 183 24.30 62.02 -8.26
C GLU A 183 24.31 62.82 -9.58
N GLY A 184 24.72 62.19 -10.69
CA GLY A 184 24.72 62.78 -12.04
C GLY A 184 23.48 62.51 -12.88
N LEU A 185 22.52 61.73 -12.36
CA LEU A 185 21.36 61.26 -13.11
C LEU A 185 20.15 62.19 -12.94
N GLN A 186 19.26 62.24 -13.93
CA GLN A 186 18.00 63.00 -13.81
C GLN A 186 17.04 62.29 -12.85
N PRO A 187 16.23 63.02 -12.06
CA PRO A 187 15.40 62.44 -11.01
C PRO A 187 14.34 61.46 -11.55
N GLU A 188 13.89 61.64 -12.80
CA GLU A 188 12.96 60.73 -13.48
C GLU A 188 13.63 59.39 -13.81
N GLN A 189 14.85 59.42 -14.34
CA GLN A 189 15.60 58.20 -14.66
C GLN A 189 15.99 57.44 -13.37
N ALA A 190 16.32 58.18 -12.31
CA ALA A 190 16.65 57.61 -11.02
C ALA A 190 15.43 56.90 -10.40
N ALA A 191 14.24 57.46 -10.59
CA ALA A 191 12.99 56.85 -10.16
C ALA A 191 12.72 55.52 -10.88
N ASP A 192 12.98 55.45 -12.19
CA ASP A 192 12.83 54.23 -12.98
C ASP A 192 13.80 53.13 -12.51
N TYR A 193 15.08 53.45 -12.28
CA TYR A 193 16.05 52.47 -11.77
C TYR A 193 15.73 52.00 -10.35
N LEU A 194 15.28 52.89 -9.47
CA LEU A 194 14.83 52.50 -8.13
C LEU A 194 13.61 51.57 -8.18
N ARG A 195 12.69 51.83 -9.11
CA ARG A 195 11.55 50.95 -9.36
C ARG A 195 11.99 49.56 -9.81
N GLU A 196 12.96 49.48 -10.72
CA GLU A 196 13.55 48.20 -11.13
C GLU A 196 14.25 47.49 -9.96
N PHE A 197 14.99 48.20 -9.12
CA PHE A 197 15.64 47.60 -7.96
C PHE A 197 14.63 47.04 -6.96
N SER A 198 13.54 47.76 -6.70
CA SER A 198 12.47 47.30 -5.83
C SER A 198 11.72 46.09 -6.40
N ASN A 199 11.39 46.10 -7.70
CA ASN A 199 10.71 44.98 -8.36
C ASN A 199 11.58 43.70 -8.42
N ASN A 200 12.90 43.85 -8.49
CA ASN A 200 13.86 42.74 -8.46
C ASN A 200 14.15 42.22 -7.03
N GLY A 201 13.38 42.63 -6.02
CA GLY A 201 13.54 42.18 -4.63
C GLY A 201 14.72 42.83 -3.90
N LYS A 202 15.38 43.84 -4.48
CA LYS A 202 16.47 44.62 -3.86
C LYS A 202 15.97 45.88 -3.16
N MET A 203 14.83 45.79 -2.48
CA MET A 203 14.21 46.92 -1.78
C MET A 203 15.14 47.55 -0.72
N GLY A 204 15.91 46.72 0.00
CA GLY A 204 16.88 47.21 1.00
C GLY A 204 18.04 48.02 0.41
N LEU A 205 18.49 47.67 -0.81
CA LEU A 205 19.53 48.43 -1.52
C LEU A 205 18.98 49.77 -2.02
N ALA A 206 17.74 49.78 -2.52
CA ALA A 206 17.06 51.01 -2.93
C ALA A 206 16.84 51.96 -1.74
N ALA A 207 16.47 51.41 -0.57
CA ALA A 207 16.32 52.17 0.66
C ALA A 207 17.66 52.73 1.18
N SER A 208 18.73 51.93 1.21
CA SER A 208 20.06 52.39 1.65
C SER A 208 20.66 53.42 0.70
N LEU A 209 20.44 53.28 -0.61
CA LEU A 209 20.84 54.25 -1.62
C LEU A 209 20.10 55.59 -1.42
N LEU A 210 18.79 55.57 -1.20
CA LEU A 210 17.99 56.76 -0.88
C LEU A 210 18.41 57.40 0.46
N GLN A 211 18.82 56.60 1.45
CA GLN A 211 19.29 57.11 2.74
C GLN A 211 20.60 57.89 2.61
N LYS A 212 21.48 57.47 1.71
CA LYS A 212 22.79 58.11 1.48
C LYS A 212 22.72 59.35 0.56
N MET A 213 21.56 59.62 -0.04
CA MET A 213 21.30 60.78 -0.88
C MET A 213 20.90 62.03 -0.08
N PRO A 214 21.22 63.24 -0.58
CA PRO A 214 20.71 64.48 -0.02
C PRO A 214 19.17 64.53 -0.04
N ASP A 215 18.56 65.04 1.04
CA ASP A 215 17.10 65.09 1.19
C ASP A 215 16.40 65.78 0.01
N ARG A 216 17.05 66.77 -0.61
CA ARG A 216 16.51 67.49 -1.78
C ARG A 216 16.43 66.61 -3.04
N GLN A 217 17.39 65.71 -3.26
CA GLN A 217 17.37 64.78 -4.40
C GLN A 217 16.42 63.61 -4.13
N LYS A 218 16.47 63.05 -2.91
CA LYS A 218 15.53 62.03 -2.45
C LYS A 218 14.07 62.43 -2.66
N SER A 219 13.68 63.62 -2.22
CA SER A 219 12.30 64.10 -2.39
C SER A 219 11.90 64.32 -3.85
N LYS A 220 12.85 64.70 -4.73
CA LYS A 220 12.60 64.84 -6.17
C LYS A 220 12.42 63.49 -6.86
N ILE A 221 13.26 62.52 -6.51
CA ILE A 221 13.21 61.16 -7.06
C ILE A 221 11.93 60.44 -6.60
N LEU A 222 11.62 60.52 -5.29
CA LEU A 222 10.37 59.98 -4.75
C LEU A 222 9.13 60.68 -5.32
N GLY A 223 9.23 61.99 -5.64
CA GLY A 223 8.16 62.73 -6.31
C GLY A 223 8.01 62.41 -7.79
N ALA A 224 9.08 61.97 -8.46
CA ALA A 224 9.07 61.50 -9.85
C ALA A 224 8.60 60.05 -9.98
N MET A 225 8.59 59.28 -8.88
CA MET A 225 8.04 57.93 -8.85
C MET A 225 6.51 57.97 -8.96
N ASN A 226 5.98 57.54 -10.11
CA ASN A 226 4.53 57.45 -10.39
C ASN A 226 3.81 56.30 -9.63
N ASP A 227 4.43 55.69 -8.61
CA ASP A 227 3.87 54.59 -7.83
C ASP A 227 3.88 54.91 -6.32
N PRO A 228 2.74 55.37 -5.75
CA PRO A 228 2.67 55.78 -4.35
C PRO A 228 2.80 54.60 -3.38
N ILE A 229 2.48 53.37 -3.79
CA ILE A 229 2.57 52.18 -2.93
C ILE A 229 4.04 51.83 -2.73
N LEU A 230 4.80 51.82 -3.82
CA LEU A 230 6.23 51.53 -3.79
C LEU A 230 7.01 52.60 -3.01
N VAL A 231 6.66 53.88 -3.17
CA VAL A 231 7.24 54.98 -2.38
C VAL A 231 7.02 54.75 -0.88
N ASN A 232 5.80 54.38 -0.47
CA ASN A 232 5.51 54.11 0.94
C ASN A 232 6.32 52.92 1.49
N GLN A 233 6.48 51.85 0.71
CA GLN A 233 7.31 50.70 1.08
C GLN A 233 8.80 51.07 1.20
N LEU A 234 9.31 51.93 0.32
CA LEU A 234 10.69 52.44 0.42
C LEU A 234 10.88 53.33 1.66
N ILE A 235 9.90 54.17 2.00
CA ILE A 235 9.94 55.00 3.21
C ILE A 235 9.84 54.13 4.48
N GLU A 236 9.01 53.09 4.47
CA GLU A 236 8.85 52.17 5.59
C GLU A 236 10.14 51.35 5.83
N THR A 237 10.74 50.83 4.76
CA THR A 237 12.03 50.12 4.84
C THR A 237 13.16 51.06 5.29
N LEU A 238 13.22 52.29 4.77
CA LEU A 238 14.17 53.31 5.18
C LEU A 238 14.02 53.72 6.66
N THR A 239 12.79 53.76 7.19
CA THR A 239 12.55 54.07 8.61
C THR A 239 12.80 52.88 9.53
N LYS A 240 12.63 51.65 9.04
CA LYS A 240 12.96 50.41 9.75
C LYS A 240 14.48 50.25 9.91
N ASP A 241 15.26 50.54 8.87
CA ASP A 241 16.73 50.49 8.94
C ASP A 241 17.32 51.59 9.83
N LYS A 242 16.62 52.71 10.04
CA LYS A 242 17.03 53.77 11.00
C LYS A 242 16.74 53.45 12.47
N ARG A 243 15.88 52.46 12.75
CA ARG A 243 15.49 52.05 14.12
C ARG A 243 16.25 50.84 14.65
N ASN A 244 16.98 50.13 13.79
CA ASN A 244 17.96 49.13 14.17
C ASN A 244 19.36 49.77 14.24
#